data_AF-A0A179SAF7-F1
#
_entry.id   AF-A0A179SAF7-F1
#
_cell.length_a   1.000
_cell.length_b   1.000
_cell.length_c   1.000
_cell.angle_alpha   90.00
_cell.angle_beta   90.00
_cell.angle_gamma   90.00
#
_symmetry.space_group_name_H-M   'P 1'
#
loop_
_entity.id
_entity.type
_entity.pdbx_description
1 polymer ?
#
loop_
_entity_poly.entity_id
_entity_poly.type
_entity_poly.pdbx_seq_one_letter_code
_entity_poly.pdbx_strand_id
1 'polypeptide(L)'
;MYAVEVREHVMIAHSFRGALFGPAQGLHGATFVVDVAFFRESLTADGVVVDIGRAGEALKAVLAPLNYRNLDDLPDFAGTNTTTEFLCGHIHGAMAAAARAGALGPGGEGVSRIRVTLHESHLARAWFEAPLA
;
A
#
# COMPACT_ATOMS: atom_id res chain seq x y z
N MET A 1 -19.30 -5.88 -8.96
CA MET A 1 -17.86 -5.89 -8.61
C MET A 1 -17.72 -6.50 -7.23
N TYR A 2 -16.91 -7.54 -7.10
CA TYR A 2 -16.57 -8.15 -5.81
C TYR A 2 -15.24 -7.58 -5.32
N ALA A 3 -15.04 -7.54 -4.00
CA ALA A 3 -13.80 -7.11 -3.40
C ALA A 3 -13.48 -7.89 -2.13
N VAL A 4 -12.18 -8.02 -1.85
CA VAL A 4 -11.65 -8.47 -0.56
C VAL A 4 -10.49 -7.58 -0.17
N GLU A 5 -10.34 -7.30 1.11
CA GLU A 5 -9.30 -6.42 1.65
C GLU A 5 -8.46 -7.20 2.67
N VAL A 6 -7.14 -7.09 2.55
CA VAL A 6 -6.18 -7.62 3.52
C VAL A 6 -5.47 -6.46 4.20
N ARG A 7 -5.06 -6.67 5.45
CA ARG A 7 -4.46 -5.65 6.30
C ARG A 7 -3.09 -6.09 6.78
N GLU A 8 -2.18 -5.13 6.82
CA GLU A 8 -0.90 -5.20 7.52
C GLU A 8 -0.60 -3.82 8.13
N HIS A 9 0.56 -3.64 8.75
CA HIS A 9 1.03 -2.34 9.23
C HIS A 9 2.53 -2.17 9.02
N VAL A 10 2.97 -0.91 8.98
CA VAL A 10 4.39 -0.54 9.04
C VAL A 10 4.60 0.57 10.04
N MET A 11 5.77 0.56 10.67
CA MET A 11 6.24 1.61 11.58
C MET A 11 7.42 2.32 10.93
N ILE A 12 7.32 3.63 10.72
CA ILE A 12 8.32 4.40 9.99
C ILE A 12 8.71 5.66 10.74
N ALA A 13 9.82 6.27 10.32
CA ALA A 13 10.14 7.67 10.59
C ALA A 13 10.25 8.45 9.27
N HIS A 14 9.92 9.73 9.26
CA HIS A 14 10.13 10.64 8.13
C HIS A 14 10.02 12.12 8.56
N SER A 15 10.35 13.02 7.65
CA SER A 15 10.09 14.46 7.79
C SER A 15 9.57 15.06 6.47
N PHE A 16 8.86 16.18 6.55
CA PHE A 16 8.36 16.87 5.37
C PHE A 16 9.07 18.19 5.11
N ARG A 17 9.16 18.56 3.82
CA ARG A 17 9.71 19.84 3.37
C ARG A 17 8.59 20.78 2.95
N GLY A 18 8.66 22.02 3.42
CA GLY A 18 7.75 23.11 3.04
C GLY A 18 6.91 23.63 4.21
N ALA A 19 6.69 24.94 4.24
CA ALA A 19 6.05 25.64 5.35
C ALA A 19 4.63 25.14 5.69
N LEU A 20 3.93 24.55 4.70
CA LEU A 20 2.61 23.93 4.87
C LEU A 20 2.59 22.88 5.99
N PHE A 21 3.68 22.12 6.15
CA PHE A 21 3.72 20.97 7.05
C PHE A 21 3.96 21.35 8.52
N GLY A 22 4.21 22.62 8.83
CA GLY A 22 4.31 23.11 10.20
C GLY A 22 5.25 22.25 11.05
N PRO A 23 4.78 21.63 12.15
CA PRO A 23 5.62 20.79 13.02
C PRO A 23 6.08 19.48 12.36
N ALA A 24 5.36 18.97 11.36
CA ALA A 24 5.73 17.74 10.64
C ALA A 24 6.98 17.93 9.73
N GLN A 25 7.54 19.15 9.71
CA GLN A 25 8.88 19.39 9.16
C GLN A 25 10.00 18.81 10.05
N GLY A 26 9.73 18.57 11.34
CA GLY A 26 10.64 17.82 12.20
C GLY A 26 10.57 16.32 11.91
N LEU A 27 11.67 15.60 12.17
CA LEU A 27 11.67 14.14 12.12
C LEU A 27 10.66 13.60 13.14
N HIS A 28 9.72 12.79 12.65
CA HIS A 28 8.69 12.14 13.46
C HIS A 28 8.42 10.74 12.89
N GLY A 29 7.49 10.01 13.50
CA GLY A 29 7.12 8.67 13.04
C GLY A 29 5.63 8.46 12.97
N ALA A 30 5.25 7.43 12.24
CA ALA A 30 3.88 6.99 12.06
C ALA A 30 3.82 5.46 12.10
N THR A 31 2.75 4.94 12.71
CA THR A 31 2.33 3.55 12.49
C THR A 31 1.21 3.59 11.47
N PHE A 32 1.52 3.24 10.23
CA PHE A 32 0.52 3.12 9.19
C PHE A 32 -0.15 1.76 9.26
N VAL A 33 -1.46 1.74 9.50
CA VAL A 33 -2.27 0.56 9.15
C VAL A 33 -2.51 0.60 7.65
N VAL A 34 -2.12 -0.45 6.95
CA VAL A 34 -2.16 -0.55 5.49
C VAL A 34 -3.22 -1.56 5.08
N ASP A 35 -4.26 -1.08 4.41
CA ASP A 35 -5.30 -1.89 3.81
C ASP A 35 -5.11 -1.97 2.30
N VAL A 36 -5.13 -3.18 1.74
CA VAL A 36 -5.10 -3.38 0.29
C VAL A 36 -6.33 -4.18 -0.14
N ALA A 37 -7.22 -3.50 -0.86
CA ALA A 37 -8.40 -4.10 -1.45
C ALA A 37 -8.15 -4.48 -2.90
N PHE A 38 -8.50 -5.72 -3.24
CA PHE A 38 -8.46 -6.26 -4.60
C PHE A 38 -9.89 -6.35 -5.13
N PHE A 39 -10.08 -6.01 -6.40
CA PHE A 39 -11.40 -5.99 -7.04
C PHE A 39 -11.42 -6.88 -8.27
N ARG A 40 -12.53 -7.59 -8.50
CA ARG A 40 -12.80 -8.33 -9.75
C ARG A 40 -14.29 -8.36 -10.09
N GLU A 41 -14.62 -8.50 -11.37
CA GLU A 41 -16.01 -8.45 -11.83
C GLU A 41 -16.82 -9.68 -11.45
N SER A 42 -16.22 -10.86 -11.57
CA SER A 42 -16.82 -12.17 -11.25
C SER A 42 -15.84 -13.00 -10.45
N LEU A 43 -16.33 -13.79 -9.49
CA LEU A 43 -15.48 -14.63 -8.62
C LEU A 43 -14.70 -15.68 -9.44
N THR A 44 -13.62 -16.21 -8.87
CA THR A 44 -12.89 -17.38 -9.41
C THR A 44 -13.80 -18.62 -9.44
N ALA A 45 -13.31 -19.71 -10.04
CA ALA A 45 -13.97 -21.03 -9.96
C ALA A 45 -14.16 -21.50 -8.51
N ASP A 46 -13.27 -21.10 -7.61
CA ASP A 46 -13.35 -21.38 -6.16
C ASP A 46 -14.25 -20.41 -5.40
N GLY A 47 -14.90 -19.46 -6.07
CA GLY A 47 -15.81 -18.50 -5.45
C GLY A 47 -15.14 -17.38 -4.66
N VAL A 48 -13.89 -17.03 -4.97
CA VAL A 48 -13.14 -15.97 -4.26
C VAL A 48 -12.70 -14.81 -5.17
N VAL A 49 -12.27 -13.70 -4.56
CA VAL A 49 -11.70 -12.57 -5.29
C VAL A 49 -10.23 -12.82 -5.65
N VAL A 50 -9.44 -13.24 -4.66
CA VAL A 50 -8.03 -13.60 -4.78
C VAL A 50 -7.73 -14.58 -3.65
N ASP A 51 -6.67 -15.37 -3.77
CA ASP A 51 -6.12 -16.11 -2.64
C ASP A 51 -5.67 -15.11 -1.55
N ILE A 52 -6.37 -15.11 -0.42
CA ILE A 52 -6.11 -14.20 0.71
C ILE A 52 -4.73 -14.44 1.34
N GLY A 53 -4.28 -15.70 1.37
CA GLY A 53 -2.96 -16.04 1.90
C GLY A 53 -1.85 -15.43 1.04
N ARG A 54 -1.96 -15.61 -0.28
CA ARG A 54 -1.02 -15.01 -1.26
C ARG A 54 -1.06 -13.48 -1.24
N ALA A 55 -2.26 -12.90 -1.15
CA ALA A 55 -2.42 -11.45 -1.06
C ALA A 55 -1.75 -10.87 0.20
N GLY A 56 -1.91 -11.54 1.35
CA GLY A 56 -1.25 -11.15 2.60
C GLY A 56 0.28 -11.29 2.54
N GLU A 57 0.79 -12.39 1.98
CA GLU A 57 2.23 -12.59 1.78
C GLU A 57 2.84 -11.53 0.84
N ALA A 58 2.15 -11.21 -0.26
CA ALA A 58 2.56 -10.18 -1.19
C ALA A 58 2.58 -8.80 -0.52
N LEU A 59 1.55 -8.44 0.24
CA LEU A 59 1.50 -7.18 0.98
C LEU A 59 2.66 -7.08 1.99
N LYS A 60 2.90 -8.13 2.76
CA LYS A 60 4.01 -8.18 3.72
C LYS A 60 5.37 -7.99 3.03
N ALA A 61 5.57 -8.61 1.87
CA ALA A 61 6.80 -8.47 1.08
C ALA A 61 6.97 -7.04 0.54
N VAL A 62 5.89 -6.41 0.06
CA VAL A 62 5.89 -5.01 -0.41
C VAL A 62 6.20 -4.02 0.71
N LEU A 63 5.75 -4.30 1.92
CA LEU A 63 5.93 -3.43 3.08
C LEU A 63 7.27 -3.64 3.81
N ALA A 64 7.90 -4.80 3.65
CA ALA A 64 9.16 -5.12 4.33
C ALA A 64 10.30 -4.09 4.11
N PRO A 65 10.50 -3.52 2.91
CA PRO A 65 11.53 -2.49 2.69
C PRO A 65 11.26 -1.16 3.41
N LEU A 66 9.99 -0.90 3.77
CA LEU A 66 9.56 0.33 4.44
C LEU A 66 9.55 0.17 5.97
N ASN A 67 9.25 -1.03 6.46
CA ASN A 67 9.02 -1.26 7.88
C ASN A 67 10.28 -1.06 8.73
N TYR A 68 10.13 -0.36 9.86
CA TYR A 68 11.21 0.04 10.76
C TYR A 68 12.34 0.83 10.09
N ARG A 69 11.99 1.69 9.13
CA ARG A 69 12.95 2.56 8.42
C ARG A 69 12.62 4.03 8.60
N ASN A 70 13.68 4.84 8.54
CA ASN A 70 13.55 6.25 8.23
C ASN A 70 13.44 6.40 6.70
N LEU A 71 12.32 6.92 6.23
CA LEU A 71 12.04 7.06 4.79
C LEU A 71 12.89 8.16 4.15
N ASP A 72 13.37 9.13 4.94
CA ASP A 72 14.26 10.19 4.47
C ASP A 72 15.63 9.64 4.00
N ASP A 73 16.02 8.46 4.51
CA ASP A 73 17.28 7.79 4.19
C ASP A 73 17.16 6.84 2.98
N LEU A 74 15.95 6.65 2.43
CA LEU A 74 15.73 5.77 1.29
C LEU A 74 16.03 6.52 -0.02
N PRO A 75 16.99 6.05 -0.85
CA PRO A 75 17.32 6.71 -2.11
C PRO A 75 16.12 6.89 -3.04
N ASP A 76 15.19 5.93 -3.04
CA ASP A 76 13.98 5.94 -3.85
C ASP A 76 13.02 7.10 -3.52
N PHE A 77 13.18 7.71 -2.34
CA PHE A 77 12.35 8.84 -1.87
C PHE A 77 13.11 10.16 -1.81
N ALA A 78 14.35 10.21 -2.31
CA ALA A 78 15.16 11.42 -2.27
C ALA A 78 14.44 12.60 -2.95
N GLY A 79 14.25 13.69 -2.19
CA GLY A 79 13.60 14.90 -2.69
C GLY A 79 12.07 14.86 -2.71
N THR A 80 11.45 13.77 -2.25
CA THR A 80 9.99 13.61 -2.22
C THR A 80 9.47 13.67 -0.80
N ASN A 81 8.37 14.40 -0.58
CA ASN A 81 7.64 14.31 0.70
C ASN A 81 6.88 12.99 0.72
N THR A 82 7.22 12.11 1.66
CA THR A 82 6.60 10.78 1.83
C THR A 82 5.25 10.86 2.55
N THR A 83 4.35 11.71 2.04
CA THR A 83 3.02 11.88 2.63
C THR A 83 2.21 10.58 2.53
N THR A 84 1.17 10.47 3.35
CA THR A 84 0.29 9.30 3.38
C THR A 84 -0.31 8.99 2.00
N GLU A 85 -0.71 10.01 1.23
CA GLU A 85 -1.19 9.88 -0.15
C GLU A 85 -0.11 9.35 -1.10
N PHE A 86 1.11 9.90 -1.02
CA PHE A 86 2.23 9.45 -1.84
C PHE A 86 2.56 7.99 -1.57
N LEU A 87 2.60 7.59 -0.29
CA LEU A 87 2.86 6.22 0.11
C LEU A 87 1.76 5.26 -0.34
N CYS A 88 0.48 5.68 -0.35
CA CYS A 88 -0.59 4.88 -0.96
C CYS A 88 -0.32 4.57 -2.44
N GLY A 89 0.12 5.58 -3.21
CA GLY A 89 0.50 5.41 -4.61
C GLY A 89 1.73 4.52 -4.80
N HIS A 90 2.76 4.70 -3.98
CA HIS A 90 3.97 3.87 -4.01
C HIS A 90 3.65 2.39 -3.72
N ILE A 91 2.90 2.12 -2.65
CA ILE A 91 2.50 0.77 -2.27
C ILE A 91 1.58 0.16 -3.33
N HIS A 92 0.67 0.96 -3.92
CA HIS A 92 -0.14 0.49 -5.06
C HIS A 92 0.73 0.04 -6.22
N GLY A 93 1.71 0.86 -6.63
CA GLY A 93 2.63 0.52 -7.72
C GLY A 93 3.37 -0.79 -7.46
N ALA A 94 3.87 -0.99 -6.24
CA ALA A 94 4.55 -2.21 -5.83
C ALA A 94 3.61 -3.43 -5.81
N MET A 95 2.39 -3.28 -5.26
CA MET A 95 1.37 -4.34 -5.27
C MET A 95 0.93 -4.69 -6.69
N ALA A 96 0.76 -3.71 -7.56
CA ALA A 96 0.41 -3.90 -8.96
C ALA A 96 1.52 -4.65 -9.72
N ALA A 97 2.80 -4.32 -9.45
CA ALA A 97 3.93 -5.06 -9.99
C ALA A 97 3.96 -6.51 -9.50
N ALA A 98 3.75 -6.74 -8.20
CA ALA A 98 3.67 -8.09 -7.62
C ALA A 98 2.51 -8.90 -8.23
N ALA A 99 1.34 -8.29 -8.41
CA ALA A 99 0.20 -8.92 -9.05
C ALA A 99 0.50 -9.35 -10.49
N ARG A 100 1.08 -8.46 -11.30
CA ARG A 100 1.51 -8.77 -12.68
C ARG A 100 2.60 -9.83 -12.75
N ALA A 101 3.46 -9.92 -11.73
CA ALA A 101 4.47 -10.96 -11.62
C ALA A 101 3.91 -12.32 -11.14
N GLY A 102 2.59 -12.41 -10.88
CA GLY A 102 1.93 -13.64 -10.45
C GLY A 102 2.00 -13.92 -8.95
N ALA A 103 2.41 -12.94 -8.12
CA ALA A 103 2.53 -13.13 -6.67
C ALA A 103 1.18 -13.41 -5.98
N LEU A 104 0.06 -13.06 -6.62
CA LEU A 104 -1.30 -13.34 -6.13
C LEU A 104 -1.75 -14.80 -6.38
N GLY A 105 -0.93 -15.62 -7.05
CA GLY A 105 -1.27 -17.00 -7.39
C GLY A 105 -2.25 -17.12 -8.56
N PRO A 106 -2.65 -18.37 -8.90
CA PRO A 106 -3.59 -18.64 -9.99
C PRO A 106 -4.91 -17.90 -9.82
N GLY A 107 -5.41 -17.28 -10.89
CA GLY A 107 -6.64 -16.48 -10.87
C GLY A 107 -6.44 -15.05 -10.38
N GLY A 108 -5.22 -14.68 -9.95
CA GLY A 108 -4.82 -13.33 -9.57
C GLY A 108 -4.75 -12.36 -10.76
N GLU A 109 -4.51 -12.86 -11.97
CA GLU A 109 -4.57 -12.10 -13.22
C GLU A 109 -5.97 -11.54 -13.53
N GLY A 110 -7.01 -12.07 -12.88
CA GLY A 110 -8.38 -11.58 -12.98
C GLY A 110 -8.70 -10.38 -12.07
N VAL A 111 -7.76 -9.94 -11.23
CA VAL A 111 -7.92 -8.71 -10.44
C VAL A 111 -7.84 -7.51 -11.39
N SER A 112 -8.88 -6.69 -11.42
CA SER A 112 -8.96 -5.56 -12.34
C SER A 112 -8.51 -4.23 -11.72
N ARG A 113 -8.51 -4.14 -10.40
CA ARG A 113 -8.20 -2.90 -9.67
C ARG A 113 -7.68 -3.20 -8.27
N ILE A 114 -6.82 -2.32 -7.78
CA ILE A 114 -6.35 -2.30 -6.39
C ILE A 114 -6.64 -0.93 -5.78
N ARG A 115 -7.09 -0.92 -4.53
CA ARG A 115 -7.12 0.26 -3.66
C ARG A 115 -6.18 0.02 -2.48
N VAL A 116 -5.31 0.98 -2.22
CA VAL A 116 -4.46 1.02 -1.01
C VAL A 116 -4.95 2.15 -0.11
N THR A 117 -5.20 1.86 1.16
CA THR A 117 -5.56 2.85 2.18
C THR A 117 -4.52 2.81 3.31
N LEU A 118 -3.97 3.95 3.67
CA LEU A 118 -3.09 4.09 4.84
C LEU A 118 -3.82 4.89 5.91
N HIS A 119 -3.93 4.32 7.11
CA HIS A 119 -4.40 5.03 8.31
C HIS A 119 -3.18 5.44 9.12
N GLU A 120 -2.91 6.74 9.15
CA GLU A 120 -1.82 7.33 9.93
C GLU A 120 -2.19 7.45 11.41
N SER A 121 -3.48 7.67 11.66
CA SER A 121 -4.05 7.75 13.00
C SER A 121 -5.52 7.34 12.95
N HIS A 122 -6.18 7.37 14.10
CA HIS A 122 -7.63 7.19 14.19
C HIS A 122 -8.45 8.34 13.56
N LEU A 123 -7.81 9.48 13.24
CA LEU A 123 -8.47 10.68 12.70
C LEU A 123 -8.17 10.91 11.21
N ALA A 124 -7.04 10.42 10.72
CA ALA A 124 -6.55 10.72 9.39
C ALA A 124 -6.16 9.45 8.63
N ARG A 125 -6.59 9.39 7.37
CA ARG A 125 -6.23 8.35 6.41
C ARG A 125 -6.21 8.93 5.00
N ALA A 126 -5.41 8.33 4.13
CA ALA A 126 -5.40 8.59 2.70
C ALA A 126 -5.59 7.27 1.94
N TRP A 127 -5.91 7.37 0.64
CA TRP A 127 -5.97 6.22 -0.23
C TRP A 127 -5.57 6.57 -1.65
N PHE A 128 -5.15 5.54 -2.39
CA PHE A 128 -4.97 5.57 -3.83
C PHE A 128 -5.66 4.35 -4.44
N GLU A 129 -6.41 4.56 -5.52
CA GLU A 129 -7.16 3.52 -6.21
C GLU A 129 -6.96 3.66 -7.71
N ALA A 130 -6.50 2.58 -8.36
CA ALA A 130 -6.29 2.57 -9.80
C ALA A 130 -6.43 1.14 -10.37
N PRO A 131 -6.83 1.02 -11.65
CA PRO A 131 -6.89 -0.27 -12.35
C PRO A 131 -5.49 -0.91 -12.44
N LEU A 132 -5.44 -2.23 -12.67
CA LEU A 132 -4.19 -2.96 -12.93
C LEU A 132 -3.77 -3.03 -14.40
N ALA A 133 -4.63 -2.51 -15.29
CA ALA A 133 -4.44 -2.44 -16.74
C ALA A 133 -3.15 -1.73 -17.16
#